data_AF-A0A0M3KJW0-F1
#
_entry.id   AF-A0A0M3KJW0-F1
#
_cell.length_a   1.000
_cell.length_b   1.000
_cell.length_c   1.000
_cell.angle_alpha   90.00
_cell.angle_beta   90.00
_cell.angle_gamma   90.00
#
_symmetry.space_group_name_H-M   'P 1'
#
loop_
_entity.id
_entity.type
_entity.pdbx_description
1 polymer ?
#
loop_
_entity_poly.entity_id
_entity_poly.type
_entity_poly.pdbx_seq_one_letter_code
_entity_poly.pdbx_strand_id
1 'polypeptide(L)'
;MPSKKNGNSNGFSGSMKLKPIMDMKAQTRKLPDGSRVASSLVGDELMQYNFEDARTIVESVHRGNRVSSSGPMLGSRQKQPDGSEPYVWLTYKQVSHSAQN
;
A
#
# COMPACT_ATOMS: atom_id res chain seq x y z
N MET A 1 -1.61 4.20 -42.85
CA MET A 1 -1.88 4.98 -41.62
C MET A 1 -2.73 4.14 -40.69
N PRO A 2 -2.25 3.72 -39.50
CA PRO A 2 -3.07 2.98 -38.55
C PRO A 2 -3.67 3.93 -37.51
N SER A 3 -5.00 4.04 -37.45
CA SER A 3 -5.68 4.85 -36.44
C SER A 3 -6.35 3.96 -35.38
N LYS A 4 -5.79 4.05 -34.17
CA LYS A 4 -6.37 3.91 -32.82
C LYS A 4 -7.25 2.68 -32.52
N LYS A 5 -6.65 1.70 -31.84
CA LYS A 5 -7.36 0.78 -30.95
C LYS A 5 -7.89 1.58 -29.76
N ASN A 6 -9.21 1.71 -29.65
CA ASN A 6 -9.87 2.22 -28.45
C ASN A 6 -9.68 1.22 -27.31
N GLY A 7 -8.84 1.58 -26.34
CA GLY A 7 -8.72 0.87 -25.07
C GLY A 7 -10.03 1.01 -24.31
N ASN A 8 -10.77 -0.09 -24.21
CA ASN A 8 -11.95 -0.20 -23.37
C ASN A 8 -11.51 -0.11 -21.90
N SER A 9 -11.56 1.09 -21.33
CA SER A 9 -11.46 1.29 -19.89
C SER A 9 -12.75 0.77 -19.26
N ASN A 10 -12.79 -0.53 -18.96
CA ASN A 10 -13.76 -1.07 -18.02
C ASN A 10 -13.49 -0.45 -16.64
N GLY A 11 -14.06 0.73 -16.43
CA GLY A 11 -14.13 1.37 -15.13
C GLY A 11 -14.87 0.44 -14.18
N PHE A 12 -14.23 0.08 -13.06
CA PHE A 12 -14.86 -0.58 -11.94
C PHE A 12 -15.95 0.35 -11.36
N SER A 13 -17.14 0.30 -11.95
CA SER A 13 -18.33 1.06 -11.54
C SER A 13 -19.09 0.39 -10.38
N GLY A 14 -18.41 -0.41 -9.57
CA GLY A 14 -18.96 -1.00 -8.36
C GLY A 14 -18.26 -0.39 -7.15
N SER A 15 -19.01 0.23 -6.24
CA SER A 15 -18.46 0.60 -4.93
C SER A 15 -18.07 -0.69 -4.20
N MET A 16 -16.82 -1.12 -4.33
CA MET A 16 -16.28 -2.22 -3.54
C MET A 16 -16.26 -1.76 -2.09
N LYS A 17 -17.32 -2.07 -1.35
CA LYS A 17 -17.37 -1.89 0.10
C LYS A 17 -16.43 -2.93 0.71
N LEU A 18 -15.19 -2.51 0.96
CA LEU A 18 -14.23 -3.33 1.69
C LEU A 18 -14.79 -3.62 3.08
N LYS A 19 -14.89 -4.90 3.45
CA LYS A 19 -15.23 -5.27 4.83
C LYS A 19 -14.07 -4.84 5.73
N PRO A 20 -14.31 -4.05 6.78
CA PRO A 20 -13.24 -3.64 7.67
C PRO A 20 -12.68 -4.87 8.40
N ILE A 21 -11.36 -4.98 8.42
CA ILE A 21 -10.63 -6.07 9.10
C ILE A 21 -10.72 -5.99 10.63
N MET A 22 -11.11 -4.84 11.16
CA MET A 22 -11.23 -4.55 12.59
C MET A 22 -12.25 -3.43 12.81
N ASP A 23 -12.79 -3.33 14.02
CA ASP A 23 -13.60 -2.16 14.39
C ASP A 23 -12.73 -0.90 14.42
N MET A 24 -13.10 0.10 13.61
CA MET A 24 -12.39 1.37 13.51
C MET A 24 -12.44 2.18 14.81
N LYS A 25 -13.43 1.94 15.69
CA LYS A 25 -13.51 2.56 17.02
C LYS A 25 -12.73 1.78 18.09
N ALA A 26 -12.29 0.57 17.78
CA ALA A 26 -11.59 -0.32 18.70
C ALA A 26 -10.42 -1.04 18.00
N GLN A 27 -9.40 -0.26 17.62
CA GLN A 27 -8.27 -0.76 16.84
C GLN A 27 -7.22 -1.53 17.66
N THR A 28 -7.38 -1.60 18.99
CA THR A 28 -6.47 -2.33 19.88
C THR A 28 -7.25 -3.03 20.99
N ARG A 29 -6.72 -4.16 21.47
CA ARG A 29 -7.22 -4.87 22.66
C ARG A 29 -6.14 -4.93 23.73
N LYS A 30 -6.55 -4.96 25.00
CA LYS A 30 -5.66 -5.03 26.16
C LYS A 30 -5.45 -6.50 26.56
N LEU A 31 -4.21 -6.89 26.82
CA LEU A 31 -3.84 -8.21 27.32
C LEU A 31 -3.89 -8.25 28.86
N PRO A 32 -3.89 -9.45 29.49
CA PRO A 32 -3.92 -9.58 30.95
C PRO A 32 -2.78 -8.88 31.68
N ASP A 33 -1.60 -8.78 31.05
CA ASP A 33 -0.42 -8.09 31.56
C ASP A 33 -0.50 -6.55 31.45
N GLY A 34 -1.55 -6.04 30.81
CA GLY A 34 -1.79 -4.61 30.61
C GLY A 34 -1.27 -4.03 29.29
N SER A 35 -0.51 -4.80 28.51
CA SER A 35 -0.05 -4.40 27.18
C SER A 35 -1.21 -4.32 26.18
N ARG A 36 -0.98 -3.70 25.02
CA ARG A 36 -1.98 -3.57 23.94
C ARG A 36 -1.45 -4.14 22.64
N VAL A 37 -2.31 -4.90 21.95
CA VAL A 37 -2.04 -5.45 20.62
C VAL A 37 -3.10 -4.98 19.63
N ALA A 38 -2.80 -5.03 18.34
CA ALA A 38 -3.79 -4.75 17.30
C ALA A 38 -4.99 -5.71 17.44
N SER A 39 -6.21 -5.19 17.32
CA SER A 39 -7.40 -6.05 17.41
C SER A 39 -7.52 -7.04 16.24
N SER A 40 -6.80 -6.81 15.15
CA SER A 40 -6.68 -7.70 14.00
C SER A 40 -5.54 -8.74 14.12
N LEU A 41 -4.75 -8.72 15.19
CA LEU A 41 -3.65 -9.66 15.38
C LEU A 41 -4.19 -11.08 15.63
N VAL A 42 -3.64 -12.06 14.90
CA VAL A 42 -3.93 -13.49 15.12
C VAL A 42 -3.05 -13.99 16.25
N GLY A 43 -3.65 -14.34 17.38
CA GLY A 43 -2.92 -14.72 18.61
C GLY A 43 -2.41 -13.52 19.40
N ASP A 44 -1.64 -13.81 20.46
CA ASP A 44 -1.08 -12.82 21.41
C ASP A 44 0.46 -12.68 21.26
N GLU A 45 1.07 -13.47 20.37
CA GLU A 45 2.51 -13.50 20.17
C GLU A 45 3.01 -12.31 19.34
N LEU A 46 4.26 -11.91 19.57
CA LEU A 46 4.91 -10.85 18.81
C LEU A 46 5.11 -11.27 17.35
N MET A 47 4.41 -10.61 16.44
CA MET A 47 4.61 -10.77 15.00
C MET A 47 5.82 -9.92 14.55
N GLN A 48 6.98 -10.58 14.38
CA GLN A 48 8.24 -9.93 14.02
C GLN A 48 8.28 -9.45 12.56
N TYR A 49 7.58 -10.12 11.66
CA TYR A 49 7.51 -9.80 10.24
C TYR A 49 6.17 -10.27 9.67
N ASN A 50 5.66 -9.56 8.65
CA ASN A 50 4.44 -9.94 7.95
C ASN A 50 4.68 -11.01 6.88
N PHE A 51 5.87 -11.01 6.27
CA PHE A 51 6.22 -11.91 5.18
C PHE A 51 7.63 -12.46 5.40
N GLU A 52 7.81 -13.77 5.20
CA GLU A 52 9.09 -14.42 5.43
C GLU A 52 10.21 -13.86 4.56
N ASP A 53 9.87 -13.41 3.35
CA ASP A 53 10.77 -12.87 2.33
C ASP A 53 10.94 -11.34 2.40
N ALA A 54 10.38 -10.69 3.43
CA ALA A 54 10.50 -9.25 3.64
C ALA A 54 10.62 -8.91 5.12
N ARG A 55 11.82 -9.07 5.66
CA ARG A 55 12.16 -8.80 7.07
C ARG A 55 12.86 -7.44 7.24
N THR A 56 13.38 -6.87 6.15
CA THR A 56 13.94 -5.52 6.10
C THR A 56 13.08 -4.59 5.23
N ILE A 57 13.31 -3.29 5.38
CA ILE A 57 12.66 -2.27 4.53
C ILE A 57 13.03 -2.47 3.06
N VAL A 58 14.29 -2.74 2.76
CA VAL A 58 14.76 -2.96 1.38
C VAL A 58 14.09 -4.20 0.76
N GLU A 59 14.00 -5.30 1.50
CA GLU A 59 13.29 -6.50 1.03
C GLU A 59 11.80 -6.23 0.82
N SER A 60 11.18 -5.40 1.67
CA SER A 60 9.78 -4.97 1.49
C SER A 60 9.58 -4.18 0.19
N VAL A 61 10.54 -3.32 -0.18
CA VAL A 61 10.54 -2.61 -1.46
C VAL A 61 10.66 -3.58 -2.63
N HIS A 62 11.56 -4.56 -2.56
CA HIS A 62 11.71 -5.57 -3.61
C HIS A 62 10.49 -6.48 -3.74
N ARG A 63 9.91 -6.93 -2.63
CA ARG A 63 8.66 -7.68 -2.59
C ARG A 63 7.54 -6.86 -3.22
N GLY A 64 7.38 -5.61 -2.80
CA GLY A 64 6.38 -4.68 -3.34
C GLY A 64 6.50 -4.50 -4.86
N ASN A 65 7.72 -4.32 -5.37
CA ASN A 65 7.99 -4.26 -6.81
C ASN A 65 7.52 -5.53 -7.54
N ARG A 66 7.78 -6.71 -6.99
CA ARG A 66 7.41 -8.00 -7.59
C ARG A 66 5.89 -8.23 -7.55
N VAL A 67 5.25 -8.08 -6.41
CA VAL A 67 3.81 -8.41 -6.24
C VAL A 67 2.89 -7.38 -6.92
N SER A 68 3.34 -6.14 -7.10
CA SER A 68 2.57 -5.07 -7.75
C SER A 68 2.91 -4.88 -9.23
N SER A 69 3.88 -5.61 -9.77
CA SER A 69 4.46 -5.36 -11.11
C SER A 69 4.94 -3.91 -11.29
N SER A 70 5.72 -3.41 -10.33
CA SER A 70 6.19 -2.01 -10.27
C SER A 70 5.05 -0.98 -10.19
N GLY A 71 4.03 -1.24 -9.38
CA GLY A 71 2.95 -0.30 -9.11
C GLY A 71 3.38 0.94 -8.30
N PRO A 72 2.42 1.80 -7.92
CA PRO A 72 2.64 2.95 -7.03
C PRO A 72 3.27 2.54 -5.69
N MET A 73 4.31 3.25 -5.26
CA MET A 73 5.02 3.02 -3.98
C MET A 73 4.98 4.25 -3.08
N LEU A 74 5.46 5.40 -3.56
CA LEU A 74 5.53 6.63 -2.78
C LEU A 74 4.62 7.69 -3.40
N GLY A 75 3.69 8.21 -2.60
CA GLY A 75 2.78 9.28 -3.02
C GLY A 75 3.19 10.61 -2.39
N SER A 76 3.20 11.68 -3.17
CA SER A 76 3.32 13.05 -2.66
C SER A 76 2.19 13.92 -3.21
N ARG A 77 1.74 14.91 -2.43
CA ARG A 77 0.82 15.93 -2.94
C ARG A 77 1.61 16.97 -3.69
N GLN A 78 1.18 17.27 -4.92
CA GLN A 78 1.82 18.28 -5.75
C GLN A 78 0.81 19.35 -6.12
N LYS A 79 1.14 20.60 -5.79
CA LYS A 79 0.31 21.75 -6.13
C LYS A 79 0.39 22.02 -7.62
N GLN A 80 -0.76 21.97 -8.28
CA GLN A 80 -0.90 22.24 -9.70
C GLN A 80 -1.20 23.73 -9.93
N PRO A 81 -1.00 24.23 -11.17
CA PRO A 81 -1.30 25.62 -11.52
C PRO A 81 -2.76 26.01 -11.32
N ASP A 82 -3.68 25.04 -11.40
CA ASP A 82 -5.12 25.22 -11.15
C ASP A 82 -5.50 25.25 -9.65
N GLY A 83 -4.52 25.17 -8.76
CA GLY A 83 -4.71 25.18 -7.30
C GLY A 83 -5.07 23.82 -6.69
N SER A 84 -5.23 22.77 -7.51
CA SER A 84 -5.44 21.40 -7.00
C SER A 84 -4.16 20.81 -6.41
N GLU A 85 -4.31 19.87 -5.47
CA GLU A 85 -3.18 19.17 -4.84
C GLU A 85 -3.35 17.64 -4.92
N PRO A 86 -3.41 17.06 -6.14
CA PRO A 86 -3.55 15.62 -6.31
C PRO A 86 -2.34 14.86 -5.78
N TYR A 87 -2.56 13.59 -5.43
CA TYR A 87 -1.47 12.65 -5.18
C TYR A 87 -0.79 12.28 -6.51
N VAL A 88 0.52 12.45 -6.55
CA VAL A 88 1.39 11.95 -7.60
C VAL A 88 2.21 10.81 -7.03
N TRP A 89 2.32 9.72 -7.78
CA TRP A 89 2.93 8.47 -7.31
C TRP A 89 4.21 8.16 -8.05
N LEU A 90 5.26 7.80 -7.31
CA LEU A 90 6.46 7.14 -7.82
C LEU A 90 6.25 5.64 -7.77
N THR A 91 6.64 4.96 -8.84
CA THR A 91 6.64 3.49 -8.91
C THR A 91 7.77 2.89 -8.09
N TYR A 92 7.63 1.62 -7.70
CA TYR A 92 8.71 0.88 -7.04
C TYR A 92 10.04 0.95 -7.80
N LYS A 93 10.04 0.76 -9.13
CA LYS A 93 11.27 0.88 -9.94
C LYS A 93 11.90 2.26 -9.88
N GLN A 94 11.10 3.33 -9.97
CA GLN A 94 11.62 4.71 -9.87
C GLN A 94 12.27 4.96 -8.52
N VAL A 95 11.64 4.51 -7.43
CA VAL A 95 12.20 4.68 -6.08
C VAL A 95 13.48 3.86 -5.90
N SER A 96 13.50 2.59 -6.33
CA SER A 96 14.70 1.76 -6.24
C SER A 96 15.86 2.32 -7.05
N HIS A 97 15.59 2.86 -8.24
CA HIS A 97 16.63 3.48 -9.08
C HIS A 97 17.20 4.74 -8.41
N SER A 98 16.35 5.61 -7.86
CA SER A 98 16.81 6.82 -7.17
C SER A 98 17.57 6.54 -5.88
N ALA A 99 17.24 5.46 -5.16
CA ALA A 99 17.86 5.11 -3.89
C ALA A 99 19.26 4.46 -4.04
N GLN A 100 19.66 4.07 -5.25
CA GLN A 100 20.96 3.48 -5.57
C GLN A 100 22.00 4.49 -6.05
N ASN A 101 21.60 5.76 -6.22
CA ASN A 101 22.46 6.88 -6.60
C ASN A 101 22.95 7.63 -5.37
#